data_AF-A0A3A9JVJ6-F1
#
_entry.id   AF-A0A3A9JVJ6-F1
#
_cell.length_a   1.000
_cell.length_b   1.000
_cell.length_c   1.000
_cell.angle_alpha   90.00
_cell.angle_beta   90.00
_cell.angle_gamma   90.00
#
_symmetry.space_group_name_H-M   'P 1'
#
loop_
_entity.id
_entity.type
_entity.pdbx_description
1 polymer ?
#
loop_
_entity_poly.entity_id
_entity_poly.type
_entity_poly.pdbx_seq_one_letter_code
_entity_poly.pdbx_strand_id
1 'polypeptide(L)'
;MASYISSTLRISGLVSGIDVDQIVSDLMKAERTRVDKLYQQKQLVEWQQQDYRDMNLKLKALYDNVFNMKLQGTYLKYKTTGTMPSGVSSDNYFTAIAGSTAVPGDYKIQVKALATNAQITSSGSITKELIGNSISLPITIDSTKNKFEMIVDGIEKTITIAQGTYNDAASLATSIQNAVDGAYGAGKISVGYVSNSLIFSPDANYNHNISITLKDYTNIDESILGTLGFSNGTTYKEIDPSKSIIDQRATFKNDPFGGSNPSDFIFTVSNGVNSKTFTFKSSDSINYILATISSDSTIKVSAYYDSLTDRVIFKSKETGTNVNIDSSVKTPDFPIQY
;
A
#
# COMPACT_ATOMS: atom_id res chain seq x y z
N MET A 1 24.64 -96.74 35.38
CA MET A 1 23.79 -97.47 34.40
C MET A 1 24.25 -97.04 33.01
N ALA A 2 25.25 -97.68 32.42
CA ALA A 2 25.17 -98.98 31.75
C ALA A 2 24.09 -99.00 30.65
N SER A 3 24.52 -98.89 29.39
CA SER A 3 24.05 -99.80 28.34
C SER A 3 24.92 -99.64 27.09
N TYR A 4 25.73 -100.65 26.82
CA TYR A 4 26.24 -100.93 25.48
C TYR A 4 25.13 -101.66 24.73
N ILE A 5 24.79 -101.22 23.52
CA ILE A 5 24.19 -102.10 22.52
C ILE A 5 24.88 -101.84 21.19
N SER A 6 25.71 -102.80 20.80
CA SER A 6 26.15 -102.97 19.42
C SER A 6 24.95 -103.39 18.58
N SER A 7 24.71 -102.73 17.45
CA SER A 7 23.92 -103.30 16.37
C SER A 7 24.75 -103.29 15.10
N THR A 8 25.26 -104.48 14.80
CA THR A 8 25.90 -104.95 13.57
C THR A 8 25.51 -104.18 12.30
N LEU A 9 26.48 -103.52 11.66
CA LEU A 9 26.45 -103.18 10.23
C LEU A 9 26.49 -104.49 9.44
N ARG A 10 25.32 -105.05 9.16
CA ARG A 10 25.16 -106.11 8.16
C ARG A 10 24.82 -105.46 6.83
N ILE A 11 25.82 -105.43 5.95
CA ILE A 11 25.65 -105.30 4.50
C ILE A 11 24.75 -106.43 4.02
N SER A 12 23.63 -106.07 3.39
CA SER A 12 22.77 -106.99 2.66
C SER A 12 22.30 -106.30 1.39
N GLY A 13 22.67 -106.91 0.26
CA GLY A 13 21.90 -106.85 -0.98
C GLY A 13 21.82 -105.49 -1.67
N LEU A 14 22.63 -105.33 -2.70
CA LEU A 14 22.37 -104.42 -3.81
C LEU A 14 20.98 -104.72 -4.40
N VAL A 15 19.96 -103.98 -3.99
CA VAL A 15 18.70 -103.84 -4.71
C VAL A 15 18.47 -102.34 -4.90
N SER A 16 18.58 -101.96 -6.16
CA SER A 16 18.44 -100.62 -6.71
C SER A 16 17.23 -99.86 -6.17
N GLY A 17 17.54 -98.86 -5.37
CA GLY A 17 16.82 -97.61 -5.32
C GLY A 17 17.88 -96.55 -5.09
N ILE A 18 18.61 -96.15 -6.14
CA ILE A 18 19.34 -94.89 -6.08
C ILE A 18 18.25 -93.85 -5.85
N ASP A 19 18.16 -93.38 -4.61
CA ASP A 19 17.25 -92.32 -4.22
C ASP A 19 17.85 -91.02 -4.79
N VAL A 20 17.57 -90.81 -6.07
CA VAL A 20 18.01 -89.64 -6.83
C VAL A 20 17.53 -88.39 -6.11
N ASP A 21 16.34 -88.41 -5.49
CA ASP A 21 15.80 -87.29 -4.74
C ASP A 21 16.60 -87.02 -3.45
N GLN A 22 17.05 -88.06 -2.74
CA GLN A 22 17.92 -87.89 -1.57
C GLN A 22 19.33 -87.41 -1.95
N ILE A 23 19.94 -87.94 -3.02
CA ILE A 23 21.25 -87.49 -3.50
C ILE A 23 21.17 -86.05 -4.05
N VAL A 24 20.12 -85.72 -4.80
CA VAL A 24 19.86 -84.37 -5.29
C VAL A 24 19.55 -83.43 -4.12
N SER A 25 18.79 -83.86 -3.12
CA SER A 25 18.51 -83.08 -1.90
C SER A 25 19.79 -82.81 -1.10
N ASP A 26 20.67 -83.79 -0.94
CA ASP A 26 21.92 -83.63 -0.19
C ASP A 26 22.96 -82.81 -0.99
N LEU A 27 23.00 -82.92 -2.31
CA LEU A 27 23.78 -82.04 -3.18
C LEU A 27 23.24 -80.60 -3.16
N MET A 28 21.91 -80.44 -3.22
CA MET A 28 21.24 -79.15 -3.09
C MET A 28 21.43 -78.54 -1.70
N LYS A 29 21.51 -79.33 -0.63
CA LYS A 29 21.90 -78.85 0.71
C LYS A 29 23.36 -78.39 0.73
N ALA A 30 24.28 -79.11 0.09
CA ALA A 30 25.67 -78.71 -0.01
C ALA A 30 25.84 -77.39 -0.81
N GLU A 31 25.09 -77.22 -1.91
CA GLU A 31 25.07 -75.97 -2.68
C GLU A 31 24.32 -74.85 -1.94
N ARG A 32 23.21 -75.13 -1.25
CA ARG A 32 22.53 -74.18 -0.35
C ARG A 32 23.45 -73.72 0.77
N THR A 33 24.28 -74.60 1.32
CA THR A 33 25.28 -74.23 2.34
C THR A 33 26.28 -73.20 1.80
N ARG A 34 26.67 -73.28 0.52
CA ARG A 34 27.52 -72.26 -0.11
C ARG A 34 26.77 -70.94 -0.30
N VAL A 35 25.51 -71.01 -0.72
CA VAL A 35 24.62 -69.84 -0.87
C VAL A 35 24.36 -69.16 0.48
N ASP A 36 24.12 -69.93 1.54
CA ASP A 36 23.92 -69.44 2.91
C ASP A 36 25.17 -68.72 3.43
N LYS A 37 26.37 -69.23 3.13
CA LYS A 37 27.63 -68.52 3.43
C LYS A 37 27.72 -67.17 2.70
N LEU A 38 27.30 -67.10 1.44
CA LEU A 38 27.26 -65.84 0.70
C LEU A 38 26.22 -64.87 1.28
N TYR A 39 25.05 -65.36 1.70
CA TYR A 39 24.06 -64.55 2.39
C TYR A 39 24.56 -64.03 3.75
N GLN A 40 25.24 -64.85 4.53
CA GLN A 40 25.88 -64.43 5.79
C GLN A 40 26.98 -63.38 5.54
N GLN A 41 27.80 -63.56 4.50
CA GLN A 41 28.80 -62.56 4.11
C GLN A 41 28.15 -61.25 3.68
N LYS A 42 27.08 -61.31 2.89
CA LYS A 42 26.30 -60.13 2.49
C LYS A 42 25.74 -59.41 3.72
N GLN A 43 25.11 -60.14 4.64
CA GLN A 43 24.56 -59.57 5.88
C GLN A 43 25.66 -58.92 6.74
N LEU A 44 26.83 -59.54 6.84
CA LEU A 44 27.97 -59.00 7.56
C LEU A 44 28.48 -57.69 6.92
N VAL A 45 28.54 -57.63 5.59
CA VAL A 45 28.91 -56.40 4.86
C VAL A 45 27.83 -55.32 5.02
N GLU A 46 26.55 -55.66 4.99
CA GLU A 46 25.45 -54.72 5.25
C GLU A 46 25.50 -54.15 6.67
N TRP A 47 25.76 -54.99 7.69
CA TRP A 47 25.97 -54.53 9.06
C TRP A 47 27.21 -53.64 9.20
N GLN A 48 28.33 -54.01 8.59
CA GLN A 48 29.52 -53.16 8.58
C GLN A 48 29.23 -51.79 7.95
N GLN A 49 28.55 -51.75 6.80
CA GLN A 49 28.17 -50.48 6.16
C GLN A 49 27.25 -49.63 7.05
N GLN A 50 26.28 -50.26 7.72
CA GLN A 50 25.37 -49.58 8.64
C GLN A 50 26.14 -49.02 9.85
N ASP A 51 27.03 -49.80 10.45
CA ASP A 51 27.87 -49.38 11.57
C ASP A 51 28.78 -48.20 11.17
N TYR A 52 29.39 -48.25 9.98
CA TYR A 52 30.19 -47.13 9.45
C TYR A 52 29.34 -45.88 9.24
N ARG A 53 28.12 -46.01 8.70
CA ARG A 53 27.20 -44.88 8.53
C ARG A 53 26.82 -44.28 9.88
N ASP A 54 26.47 -45.11 10.86
CA ASP A 54 26.06 -44.65 12.18
C ASP A 54 27.21 -43.98 12.93
N MET A 55 28.43 -44.51 12.81
CA MET A 55 29.63 -43.88 13.36
C MET A 55 29.91 -42.52 12.71
N ASN A 56 29.78 -42.42 11.38
CA ASN A 56 29.96 -41.16 10.66
C ASN A 56 28.91 -40.11 11.06
N LEU A 57 27.65 -40.51 11.27
CA LEU A 57 26.60 -39.61 11.76
C LEU A 57 26.89 -39.10 13.16
N LYS A 58 27.34 -39.99 14.07
CA LYS A 58 27.74 -39.61 15.43
C LYS A 58 28.94 -38.66 15.41
N LEU A 59 29.94 -38.93 14.58
CA LEU A 59 31.12 -38.08 14.44
C LEU A 59 30.76 -36.71 13.85
N LYS A 60 29.85 -36.67 12.86
CA LYS A 60 29.34 -35.42 12.31
C LYS A 60 28.59 -34.61 13.38
N ALA A 61 27.71 -35.25 14.14
CA ALA A 61 26.98 -34.57 15.22
C ALA A 61 27.94 -34.01 16.29
N LEU A 62 28.98 -34.76 16.65
CA LEU A 62 30.02 -34.28 17.56
C LEU A 62 30.76 -33.07 16.95
N TYR A 63 31.18 -33.16 15.69
CA TYR A 63 31.84 -32.07 14.98
C TYR A 63 30.99 -30.81 14.97
N ASP A 64 29.69 -30.91 14.62
CA ASP A 64 28.78 -29.77 14.56
C ASP A 64 28.62 -29.11 15.95
N ASN A 65 28.49 -29.89 17.03
CA ASN A 65 28.39 -29.37 18.39
C ASN A 65 29.68 -28.69 18.86
N VAL A 66 30.83 -29.33 18.64
CA VAL A 66 32.14 -28.75 19.00
C VAL A 66 32.42 -27.49 18.17
N PHE A 67 32.03 -27.47 16.90
CA PHE A 67 32.14 -26.29 16.06
C PHE A 67 31.32 -25.13 16.63
N ASN A 68 30.06 -25.35 16.98
CA ASN A 68 29.22 -24.33 17.61
C ASN A 68 29.78 -23.81 18.95
N MET A 69 30.45 -24.68 19.71
CA MET A 69 31.16 -24.33 20.94
C MET A 69 32.50 -23.62 20.71
N LYS A 70 33.06 -23.65 19.50
CA LYS A 70 34.26 -22.88 19.13
C LYS A 70 33.90 -21.46 18.68
N LEU A 71 32.68 -21.24 18.19
CA LEU A 71 32.23 -19.93 17.75
C LEU A 71 32.10 -18.97 18.94
N GLN A 72 33.01 -17.99 19.00
CA GLN A 72 33.06 -16.95 20.04
C GLN A 72 31.71 -16.22 20.21
N GLY A 73 30.95 -16.04 19.12
CA GLY A 73 29.64 -15.38 19.12
C GLY A 73 28.58 -16.08 19.98
N THR A 74 28.73 -17.38 20.27
CA THR A 74 27.79 -18.10 21.16
C THR A 74 27.93 -17.68 22.62
N TYR A 75 29.13 -17.26 23.04
CA TYR A 75 29.43 -16.85 24.42
C TYR A 75 29.35 -15.34 24.65
N LEU A 76 29.30 -14.54 23.58
CA LEU A 76 29.18 -13.08 23.63
C LEU A 76 27.72 -12.61 23.49
N LYS A 77 26.74 -13.47 23.81
CA LYS A 77 25.32 -13.11 23.74
C LYS A 77 24.92 -12.34 25.00
N TYR A 78 24.53 -11.08 24.79
CA TYR A 78 23.92 -10.28 25.84
C TYR A 78 22.40 -10.44 25.82
N LYS A 79 21.80 -10.54 27.01
CA LYS A 79 20.35 -10.51 27.18
C LYS A 79 19.95 -9.10 27.59
N THR A 80 18.90 -8.59 26.96
CA THR A 80 18.24 -7.35 27.33
C THR A 80 17.02 -7.67 28.20
N THR A 81 16.86 -6.94 29.28
CA THR A 81 15.66 -6.98 30.14
C THR A 81 15.29 -5.55 30.47
N GLY A 82 14.04 -5.16 30.23
CA GLY A 82 13.55 -3.83 30.56
C GLY A 82 12.47 -3.90 31.64
N THR A 83 12.55 -2.99 32.60
CA THR A 83 11.60 -2.91 33.72
C THR A 83 11.22 -1.44 33.92
N MET A 84 9.94 -1.19 34.11
CA MET A 84 9.42 0.14 34.46
C MET A 84 9.74 0.45 35.94
N PRO A 85 9.74 1.73 36.36
CA PRO A 85 9.88 2.08 37.78
C PRO A 85 8.86 1.40 38.72
N SER A 86 7.73 0.93 38.17
CA SER A 86 6.69 0.16 38.86
C SER A 86 6.98 -1.35 38.99
N GLY A 87 8.10 -1.85 38.47
CA GLY A 87 8.47 -3.26 38.49
C GLY A 87 7.82 -4.12 37.38
N VAL A 88 7.01 -3.53 36.51
CA VAL A 88 6.36 -4.21 35.38
C VAL A 88 7.30 -4.31 34.18
N SER A 89 7.20 -5.39 33.40
CA SER A 89 7.97 -5.55 32.15
C SER A 89 7.73 -4.37 31.19
N SER A 90 8.80 -3.92 30.53
CA SER A 90 8.71 -2.84 29.54
C SER A 90 8.18 -3.30 28.17
N ASP A 91 7.98 -4.60 27.92
CA ASP A 91 7.75 -5.16 26.58
C ASP A 91 6.52 -4.58 25.86
N ASN A 92 5.50 -4.15 26.61
CA ASN A 92 4.31 -3.48 26.06
C ASN A 92 4.57 -2.03 25.60
N TYR A 93 5.72 -1.46 25.96
CA TYR A 93 6.09 -0.07 25.67
C TYR A 93 7.29 0.01 24.72
N PHE A 94 8.33 -0.80 24.97
CA PHE A 94 9.47 -0.93 24.08
C PHE A 94 10.21 -2.25 24.33
N THR A 95 10.85 -2.76 23.29
CA THR A 95 11.77 -3.90 23.34
C THR A 95 13.15 -3.47 22.85
N ALA A 96 14.20 -4.05 23.42
CA ALA A 96 15.58 -3.87 22.95
C ALA A 96 16.20 -5.24 22.66
N ILE A 97 17.07 -5.33 21.66
CA ILE A 97 17.83 -6.54 21.34
C ILE A 97 19.31 -6.17 21.34
N ALA A 98 20.11 -6.81 22.18
CA ALA A 98 21.54 -6.57 22.24
C ALA A 98 22.28 -7.36 21.15
N GLY A 99 23.10 -6.67 20.36
CA GLY A 99 24.07 -7.29 19.45
C GLY A 99 25.31 -7.82 20.18
N SER A 100 26.17 -8.55 19.47
CA SER A 100 27.42 -9.13 20.01
C SER A 100 28.45 -8.11 20.47
N THR A 101 28.33 -6.85 20.06
CA THR A 101 29.19 -5.72 20.43
C THR A 101 28.53 -4.77 21.44
N ALA A 102 27.36 -5.12 21.98
CA ALA A 102 26.67 -4.30 22.97
C ALA A 102 27.53 -4.13 24.24
N VAL A 103 27.55 -2.93 24.80
CA VAL A 103 28.23 -2.64 26.07
C VAL A 103 27.30 -3.02 27.22
N PRO A 104 27.75 -3.85 28.19
CA PRO A 104 26.94 -4.17 29.36
C PRO A 104 26.69 -2.93 30.22
N GLY A 105 25.45 -2.74 30.66
CA GLY A 105 25.09 -1.67 31.58
C GLY A 105 23.60 -1.43 31.69
N ASP A 106 23.23 -0.60 32.67
CA ASP A 106 21.86 -0.16 32.88
C ASP A 106 21.58 1.14 32.11
N TYR A 107 20.63 1.08 31.18
CA TYR A 107 20.23 2.23 30.37
C TYR A 107 18.86 2.73 30.79
N LYS A 108 18.78 3.98 31.24
CA LYS A 108 17.50 4.65 31.52
C LYS A 108 16.92 5.21 30.22
N ILE A 109 15.79 4.67 29.79
CA ILE A 109 15.11 5.07 28.56
C ILE A 109 13.83 5.82 28.92
N GLN A 110 13.62 6.97 28.29
CA GLN A 110 12.38 7.75 28.38
C GLN A 110 11.81 7.95 26.97
N VAL A 111 10.66 7.35 26.68
CA VAL A 111 9.93 7.57 25.43
C VAL A 111 9.08 8.83 25.59
N LYS A 112 9.45 9.91 24.88
CA LYS A 112 8.72 11.18 24.93
C LYS A 112 7.56 11.25 23.93
N ALA A 113 7.79 10.72 22.73
CA ALA A 113 6.81 10.67 21.65
C ALA A 113 7.15 9.51 20.72
N LEU A 114 6.14 8.97 20.04
CA LEU A 114 6.33 8.01 18.97
C LEU A 114 6.67 8.75 17.68
N ALA A 115 7.59 8.18 16.91
CA ALA A 115 7.84 8.66 15.57
C ALA A 115 6.60 8.39 14.71
N THR A 116 6.00 9.43 14.13
CA THR A 116 4.92 9.31 13.15
C THR A 116 5.46 9.48 11.74
N ASN A 117 4.72 9.00 10.75
CA ASN A 117 5.03 9.33 9.35
C ASN A 117 4.63 10.78 9.10
N ALA A 118 5.51 11.57 8.47
CA ALA A 118 5.13 12.88 7.96
C ALA A 118 4.17 12.72 6.77
N GLN A 119 3.22 13.64 6.66
CA GLN A 119 2.21 13.69 5.61
C GLN A 119 2.04 15.14 5.13
N ILE A 120 2.02 15.34 3.81
CA ILE A 120 1.59 16.57 3.17
C ILE A 120 0.31 16.25 2.39
N THR A 121 -0.67 17.13 2.51
CA THR A 121 -1.92 17.08 1.75
C THR A 121 -2.11 18.40 1.03
N SER A 122 -2.73 18.41 -0.14
CA SER A 122 -3.14 19.66 -0.78
C SER A 122 -3.99 20.51 0.17
N SER A 123 -3.85 21.84 0.09
CA SER A 123 -4.51 22.78 1.01
C SER A 123 -6.04 22.71 0.98
N GLY A 124 -6.60 22.23 -0.14
CA GLY A 124 -8.01 21.94 -0.32
C GLY A 124 -8.22 21.02 -1.52
N SER A 125 -9.46 21.00 -2.01
CA SER A 125 -9.83 20.37 -3.27
C SER A 125 -8.96 20.92 -4.42
N ILE A 126 -8.49 20.03 -5.29
CA ILE A 126 -7.65 20.37 -6.43
C ILE A 126 -8.46 20.74 -7.67
N THR A 127 -9.75 20.36 -7.72
CA THR A 127 -10.72 20.73 -8.75
C THR A 127 -11.15 22.19 -8.57
N LYS A 128 -11.17 22.93 -9.66
CA LYS A 128 -11.60 24.32 -9.73
C LYS A 128 -13.09 24.41 -9.45
N GLU A 129 -13.48 25.37 -8.61
CA GLU A 129 -14.89 25.64 -8.35
C GLU A 129 -15.60 26.22 -9.58
N LEU A 130 -16.93 26.12 -9.60
CA LEU A 130 -17.75 26.77 -10.62
C LEU A 130 -17.88 28.25 -10.31
N ILE A 131 -17.06 29.08 -10.94
CA ILE A 131 -17.05 30.54 -10.73
C ILE A 131 -17.78 31.24 -11.87
N GLY A 132 -18.77 32.07 -11.54
CA GLY A 132 -19.50 32.88 -12.50
C GLY A 132 -18.73 34.13 -12.94
N ASN A 133 -19.17 34.74 -14.03
CA ASN A 133 -18.74 36.08 -14.41
C ASN A 133 -19.08 37.09 -13.31
N SER A 134 -18.30 38.16 -13.20
CA SER A 134 -18.59 39.20 -12.21
C SER A 134 -19.92 39.87 -12.51
N ILE A 135 -20.76 39.99 -11.47
CA ILE A 135 -22.08 40.58 -11.54
C ILE A 135 -22.07 42.04 -11.07
N SER A 136 -23.04 42.82 -11.58
CA SER A 136 -23.29 44.18 -11.14
C SER A 136 -24.24 44.17 -9.94
N LEU A 137 -23.89 44.92 -8.89
CA LEU A 137 -24.68 45.02 -7.66
C LEU A 137 -25.14 46.49 -7.49
N PRO A 138 -26.36 46.73 -6.95
CA PRO A 138 -27.29 45.75 -6.39
C PRO A 138 -28.08 44.97 -7.45
N ILE A 139 -28.52 43.76 -7.10
CA ILE A 139 -29.49 42.97 -7.89
C ILE A 139 -30.83 42.98 -7.17
N THR A 140 -31.90 43.32 -7.90
CA THR A 140 -33.27 43.15 -7.41
C THR A 140 -33.88 41.91 -8.05
N ILE A 141 -34.30 40.97 -7.20
CA ILE A 141 -34.97 39.72 -7.57
C ILE A 141 -36.45 39.89 -7.24
N ASP A 142 -37.31 39.76 -8.25
CA ASP A 142 -38.76 39.82 -8.12
C ASP A 142 -39.41 38.46 -8.43
N SER A 143 -40.73 38.39 -8.42
CA SER A 143 -41.46 37.15 -8.72
C SER A 143 -41.40 36.71 -10.18
N THR A 144 -40.91 37.57 -11.08
CA THR A 144 -40.87 37.29 -12.52
C THR A 144 -39.57 36.64 -12.93
N LYS A 145 -38.43 36.96 -12.30
CA LYS A 145 -37.12 36.37 -12.60
C LYS A 145 -36.37 35.97 -11.35
N ASN A 146 -36.65 34.76 -10.85
CA ASN A 146 -36.01 34.25 -9.62
C ASN A 146 -35.70 32.76 -9.63
N LYS A 147 -35.70 32.10 -10.79
CA LYS A 147 -35.51 30.65 -10.87
C LYS A 147 -34.33 30.26 -11.74
N PHE A 148 -33.70 29.14 -11.42
CA PHE A 148 -32.82 28.41 -12.33
C PHE A 148 -32.93 26.91 -12.04
N GLU A 149 -32.45 26.08 -12.95
CA GLU A 149 -32.37 24.63 -12.75
C GLU A 149 -30.95 24.26 -12.34
N MET A 150 -30.83 23.32 -11.42
CA MET A 150 -29.57 22.77 -10.98
C MET A 150 -29.65 21.26 -11.04
N ILE A 151 -28.62 20.60 -11.52
CA ILE A 151 -28.48 19.15 -11.50
C ILE A 151 -27.33 18.80 -10.57
N VAL A 152 -27.59 17.96 -9.58
CA VAL A 152 -26.57 17.35 -8.73
C VAL A 152 -26.66 15.83 -8.88
N ASP A 153 -25.59 15.20 -9.37
CA ASP A 153 -25.51 13.75 -9.62
C ASP A 153 -26.69 13.19 -10.44
N GLY A 154 -27.08 13.92 -11.48
CA GLY A 154 -28.18 13.55 -12.36
C GLY A 154 -29.58 13.84 -11.82
N ILE A 155 -29.72 14.34 -10.59
CA ILE A 155 -31.00 14.78 -10.03
C ILE A 155 -31.18 16.26 -10.33
N GLU A 156 -32.19 16.58 -11.16
CA GLU A 156 -32.55 17.96 -11.52
C GLU A 156 -33.57 18.54 -10.53
N LYS A 157 -33.32 19.75 -10.05
CA LYS A 157 -34.23 20.52 -9.19
C LYS A 157 -34.27 21.98 -9.60
N THR A 158 -35.44 22.59 -9.43
CA THR A 158 -35.61 24.04 -9.56
C THR A 158 -35.16 24.73 -8.28
N ILE A 159 -34.26 25.70 -8.40
CA ILE A 159 -33.84 26.58 -7.32
C ILE A 159 -34.59 27.90 -7.49
N THR A 160 -35.36 28.27 -6.46
CA THR A 160 -36.10 29.55 -6.43
C THR A 160 -35.48 30.46 -5.38
N ILE A 161 -34.96 31.61 -5.82
CA ILE A 161 -34.30 32.58 -4.93
C ILE A 161 -35.37 33.49 -4.30
N ALA A 162 -35.16 33.84 -3.03
CA ALA A 162 -36.06 34.75 -2.32
C ALA A 162 -36.06 36.14 -2.99
N GLN A 163 -37.24 36.74 -3.08
CA GLN A 163 -37.41 38.09 -3.61
C GLN A 163 -36.75 39.11 -2.68
N GLY A 164 -36.17 40.15 -3.26
CA GLY A 164 -35.50 41.21 -2.50
C GLY A 164 -34.41 41.92 -3.30
N THR A 165 -33.84 42.96 -2.68
CA THR A 165 -32.69 43.68 -3.21
C THR A 165 -31.44 43.26 -2.46
N TYR A 166 -30.47 42.73 -3.19
CA TYR A 166 -29.19 42.26 -2.67
C TYR A 166 -28.10 43.27 -3.03
N ASN A 167 -27.55 43.93 -2.01
CA ASN A 167 -26.58 45.03 -2.18
C ASN A 167 -25.14 44.52 -2.32
N ASP A 168 -24.87 43.30 -1.89
CA ASP A 168 -23.57 42.68 -1.91
C ASP A 168 -23.66 41.21 -2.35
N ALA A 169 -22.55 40.65 -2.82
CA ALA A 169 -22.49 39.24 -3.24
C ALA A 169 -22.71 38.27 -2.07
N ALA A 170 -22.38 38.68 -0.84
CA ALA A 170 -22.50 37.84 0.36
C ALA A 170 -23.95 37.54 0.72
N SER A 171 -24.81 38.57 0.75
CA SER A 171 -26.24 38.45 1.01
C SER A 171 -26.95 37.66 -0.10
N LEU A 172 -26.56 37.87 -1.36
CA LEU A 172 -27.07 37.08 -2.48
C LEU A 172 -26.65 35.61 -2.38
N ALA A 173 -25.37 35.33 -2.16
CA ALA A 173 -24.85 33.96 -1.99
C ALA A 173 -25.56 33.25 -0.83
N THR A 174 -25.81 33.94 0.29
CA THR A 174 -26.56 33.39 1.43
C THR A 174 -28.00 33.02 1.06
N SER A 175 -28.70 33.87 0.29
CA SER A 175 -30.06 33.56 -0.17
C SER A 175 -30.09 32.36 -1.11
N ILE A 176 -29.12 32.26 -2.01
CA ILE A 176 -28.97 31.11 -2.91
C ILE A 176 -28.60 29.85 -2.13
N GLN A 177 -27.68 29.93 -1.15
CA GLN A 177 -27.33 28.81 -0.27
C GLN A 177 -28.57 28.24 0.41
N ASN A 178 -29.42 29.09 0.99
CA ASN A 178 -30.67 28.65 1.63
C ASN A 178 -31.61 27.95 0.64
N ALA A 179 -31.73 28.44 -0.59
CA ALA A 179 -32.55 27.82 -1.62
C ALA A 179 -31.97 26.46 -2.08
N VAL A 180 -30.65 26.37 -2.22
CA VAL A 180 -29.94 25.14 -2.58
C VAL A 180 -30.04 24.10 -1.45
N ASP A 181 -29.86 24.50 -0.20
CA ASP A 181 -30.02 23.64 0.98
C ASP A 181 -31.46 23.14 1.12
N GLY A 182 -32.44 23.99 0.83
CA GLY A 182 -33.85 23.59 0.77
C GLY A 182 -34.12 22.54 -0.31
N ALA A 183 -33.45 22.63 -1.45
CA ALA A 183 -33.61 21.70 -2.56
C ALA A 183 -32.84 20.38 -2.33
N TYR A 184 -31.58 20.42 -1.91
CA TYR A 184 -30.68 19.25 -1.87
C TYR A 184 -30.37 18.73 -0.46
N GLY A 185 -30.68 19.50 0.57
CA GLY A 185 -30.26 19.29 1.95
C GLY A 185 -29.00 20.08 2.28
N ALA A 186 -28.92 20.59 3.52
CA ALA A 186 -27.80 21.39 4.00
C ALA A 186 -26.46 20.64 3.99
N GLY A 187 -25.37 21.36 3.71
CA GLY A 187 -23.99 20.85 3.81
C GLY A 187 -23.57 19.90 2.68
N LYS A 188 -24.27 19.91 1.53
CA LYS A 188 -23.86 19.14 0.34
C LYS A 188 -23.17 20.01 -0.71
N ILE A 189 -23.74 21.17 -0.96
CA ILE A 189 -23.27 22.14 -1.95
C ILE A 189 -22.97 23.43 -1.20
N SER A 190 -21.82 24.02 -1.49
CA SER A 190 -21.43 25.33 -1.00
C SER A 190 -21.65 26.36 -2.10
N VAL A 191 -22.35 27.44 -1.74
CA VAL A 191 -22.55 28.63 -2.55
C VAL A 191 -21.76 29.76 -1.90
N GLY A 192 -20.67 30.15 -2.55
CA GLY A 192 -19.77 31.19 -2.10
C GLY A 192 -19.72 32.38 -3.04
N TYR A 193 -18.77 33.26 -2.77
CA TYR A 193 -18.43 34.36 -3.67
C TYR A 193 -16.94 34.70 -3.59
N VAL A 194 -16.40 35.22 -4.68
CA VAL A 194 -15.09 35.88 -4.73
C VAL A 194 -15.27 37.20 -5.43
N SER A 195 -14.96 38.31 -4.76
CA SER A 195 -15.30 39.66 -5.22
C SER A 195 -16.79 39.77 -5.53
N ASN A 196 -17.16 40.00 -6.79
CA ASN A 196 -18.56 40.05 -7.25
C ASN A 196 -18.91 38.84 -8.13
N SER A 197 -18.22 37.71 -8.01
CA SER A 197 -18.55 36.48 -8.73
C SER A 197 -19.08 35.45 -7.75
N LEU A 198 -20.20 34.82 -8.08
CA LEU A 198 -20.75 33.70 -7.32
C LEU A 198 -19.95 32.42 -7.60
N ILE A 199 -19.93 31.52 -6.62
CA ILE A 199 -19.20 30.25 -6.69
C ILE A 199 -20.14 29.11 -6.28
N PHE A 200 -20.10 28.01 -7.01
CA PHE A 200 -20.69 26.74 -6.60
C PHE A 200 -19.61 25.65 -6.54
N SER A 201 -19.61 24.88 -5.46
CA SER A 201 -18.76 23.70 -5.28
C SER A 201 -19.45 22.68 -4.39
N PRO A 202 -18.95 21.43 -4.31
CA PRO A 202 -19.26 20.57 -3.18
C PRO A 202 -18.91 21.28 -1.87
N ASP A 203 -19.65 20.97 -0.79
CA ASP A 203 -19.25 21.41 0.55
C ASP A 203 -17.93 20.74 0.96
N ALA A 204 -17.09 21.45 1.72
CA ALA A 204 -15.77 20.98 2.12
C ALA A 204 -15.80 19.63 2.88
N ASN A 205 -16.91 19.30 3.54
CA ASN A 205 -17.08 18.05 4.28
C ASN A 205 -17.99 17.04 3.56
N TYR A 206 -18.37 17.31 2.32
CA TYR A 206 -19.18 16.41 1.50
C TYR A 206 -18.31 15.65 0.48
N ASN A 207 -18.90 14.64 -0.16
CA ASN A 207 -18.26 13.93 -1.26
C ASN A 207 -17.99 14.88 -2.44
N HIS A 208 -16.75 14.98 -2.86
CA HIS A 208 -16.35 15.81 -4.01
C HIS A 208 -16.50 15.10 -5.35
N ASN A 209 -16.65 13.77 -5.35
CA ASN A 209 -17.00 12.99 -6.53
C ASN A 209 -18.48 13.13 -6.88
N ILE A 210 -18.83 14.34 -7.31
CA ILE A 210 -20.15 14.74 -7.77
C ILE A 210 -20.04 15.64 -8.98
N SER A 211 -21.13 15.75 -9.74
CA SER A 211 -21.27 16.77 -10.79
C SER A 211 -22.33 17.79 -10.41
N ILE A 212 -22.03 19.07 -10.60
CA ILE A 212 -22.98 20.17 -10.40
C ILE A 212 -23.14 20.88 -11.74
N THR A 213 -24.31 20.81 -12.35
CA THR A 213 -24.62 21.54 -13.59
C THR A 213 -25.67 22.59 -13.32
N LEU A 214 -25.40 23.84 -13.72
CA LEU A 214 -26.37 24.92 -13.67
C LEU A 214 -27.02 25.09 -15.04
N LYS A 215 -28.35 25.22 -15.06
CA LYS A 215 -29.15 25.38 -16.27
C LYS A 215 -30.14 26.53 -16.15
N ASP A 216 -30.48 27.10 -17.29
CA ASP A 216 -31.62 28.00 -17.35
C ASP A 216 -32.89 27.27 -16.92
N TYR A 217 -33.79 27.99 -16.26
CA TYR A 217 -35.11 27.43 -15.97
C TYR A 217 -35.88 27.20 -17.28
N THR A 218 -36.67 26.13 -17.33
CA THR A 218 -37.47 25.75 -18.52
C THR A 218 -38.25 26.92 -19.12
N ASN A 219 -38.85 27.78 -18.29
CA ASN A 219 -39.37 29.08 -18.76
C ASN A 219 -38.26 30.13 -18.71
N ILE A 220 -37.68 30.46 -19.86
CA ILE A 220 -36.52 31.34 -19.95
C ILE A 220 -36.80 32.76 -19.42
N ASP A 221 -38.05 33.23 -19.52
CA ASP A 221 -38.45 34.54 -19.01
C ASP A 221 -38.43 34.61 -17.48
N GLU A 222 -38.46 33.45 -16.80
CA GLU A 222 -38.31 33.31 -15.35
C GLU A 222 -36.88 32.97 -14.90
N SER A 223 -35.97 32.71 -15.87
CA SER A 223 -34.58 32.33 -15.57
C SER A 223 -33.75 33.51 -15.09
N ILE A 224 -33.05 33.34 -13.97
CA ILE A 224 -32.09 34.31 -13.43
C ILE A 224 -30.63 33.90 -13.67
N LEU A 225 -30.37 32.71 -14.21
CA LEU A 225 -29.01 32.13 -14.25
C LEU A 225 -27.98 33.07 -14.92
N GLY A 226 -28.33 33.65 -16.05
CA GLY A 226 -27.48 34.63 -16.75
C GLY A 226 -27.18 35.88 -15.91
N THR A 227 -28.17 36.36 -15.15
CA THR A 227 -27.99 37.49 -14.21
C THR A 227 -27.05 37.14 -13.05
N LEU A 228 -27.00 35.87 -12.64
CA LEU A 228 -26.06 35.36 -11.63
C LEU A 228 -24.64 35.16 -12.18
N GLY A 229 -24.41 35.43 -13.47
CA GLY A 229 -23.10 35.35 -14.11
C GLY A 229 -22.74 33.98 -14.69
N PHE A 230 -23.70 33.06 -14.81
CA PHE A 230 -23.45 31.72 -15.35
C PHE A 230 -24.13 31.51 -16.71
N SER A 231 -23.48 30.70 -17.55
CA SER A 231 -24.08 30.23 -18.82
C SER A 231 -24.87 28.95 -18.60
N ASN A 232 -25.88 28.70 -19.43
CA ASN A 232 -26.61 27.44 -19.44
C ASN A 232 -25.68 26.24 -19.66
N GLY A 233 -25.78 25.23 -18.81
CA GLY A 233 -25.00 23.99 -18.88
C GLY A 233 -23.61 24.08 -18.26
N THR A 234 -23.23 25.21 -17.63
CA THR A 234 -21.93 25.31 -16.95
C THR A 234 -21.87 24.26 -15.84
N THR A 235 -20.79 23.48 -15.82
CA THR A 235 -20.68 22.29 -14.97
C THR A 235 -19.39 22.28 -14.15
N TYR A 236 -19.51 22.05 -12.85
CA TYR A 236 -18.44 21.53 -12.01
C TYR A 236 -18.38 20.01 -12.18
N LYS A 237 -17.17 19.49 -12.39
CA LYS A 237 -16.91 18.06 -12.42
C LYS A 237 -15.54 17.81 -11.80
N GLU A 238 -15.50 16.90 -10.84
CA GLU A 238 -14.24 16.44 -10.22
C GLU A 238 -13.23 16.02 -11.30
N ILE A 239 -11.96 16.26 -11.00
CA ILE A 239 -10.83 15.73 -11.76
C ILE A 239 -10.92 14.21 -11.85
N ASP A 240 -10.72 13.69 -13.06
CA ASP A 240 -10.65 12.25 -13.29
C ASP A 240 -9.18 11.83 -13.23
N PRO A 241 -8.74 11.13 -12.16
CA PRO A 241 -7.32 10.83 -11.99
C PRO A 241 -6.78 9.84 -13.03
N SER A 242 -7.65 9.22 -13.84
CA SER A 242 -7.27 8.35 -14.95
C SER A 242 -7.03 9.09 -16.27
N LYS A 243 -7.57 10.30 -16.44
CA LYS A 243 -7.37 11.12 -17.64
C LYS A 243 -6.01 11.81 -17.63
N SER A 244 -5.54 12.14 -18.82
CA SER A 244 -4.29 12.88 -18.98
C SER A 244 -4.40 14.26 -18.33
N ILE A 245 -3.27 14.81 -17.85
CA ILE A 245 -3.22 16.17 -17.32
C ILE A 245 -3.69 17.18 -18.38
N ILE A 246 -3.27 17.03 -19.63
CA ILE A 246 -3.59 17.98 -20.71
C ILE A 246 -5.09 18.04 -21.00
N ASP A 247 -5.81 16.92 -20.93
CA ASP A 247 -7.25 16.86 -21.22
C ASP A 247 -8.12 17.55 -20.16
N GLN A 248 -7.59 17.72 -18.93
CA GLN A 248 -8.33 18.27 -17.79
C GLN A 248 -7.63 19.44 -17.11
N ARG A 249 -6.62 20.02 -17.76
CA ARG A 249 -5.78 21.06 -17.17
C ARG A 249 -6.57 22.29 -16.70
N ALA A 250 -7.59 22.69 -17.46
CA ALA A 250 -8.47 23.82 -17.12
C ALA A 250 -9.35 23.56 -15.89
N THR A 251 -9.48 22.30 -15.48
CA THR A 251 -10.25 21.86 -14.31
C THR A 251 -9.44 21.96 -13.02
N PHE A 252 -8.12 22.16 -13.05
CA PHE A 252 -7.34 22.37 -11.82
C PHE A 252 -7.54 23.78 -11.27
N LYS A 253 -7.77 23.88 -9.96
CA LYS A 253 -7.98 25.14 -9.24
C LYS A 253 -6.77 26.06 -9.33
N ASN A 254 -5.60 25.50 -9.07
CA ASN A 254 -4.31 26.12 -9.31
C ASN A 254 -3.60 25.22 -10.31
N ASP A 255 -3.16 25.74 -11.44
CA ASP A 255 -2.40 24.97 -12.42
C ASP A 255 -1.00 24.65 -11.86
N PRO A 256 -0.77 23.44 -11.32
CA PRO A 256 0.47 23.11 -10.63
C PRO A 256 1.56 22.66 -11.61
N PHE A 257 1.25 22.54 -12.91
CA PHE A 257 2.13 21.99 -13.92
C PHE A 257 2.91 23.07 -14.70
N GLY A 258 2.49 24.34 -14.56
CA GLY A 258 3.18 25.53 -15.09
C GLY A 258 3.27 25.62 -16.63
N GLY A 259 3.84 26.71 -17.15
CA GLY A 259 3.98 26.96 -18.60
C GLY A 259 2.64 27.20 -19.31
N SER A 260 2.62 27.59 -20.60
CA SER A 260 1.34 27.80 -21.31
C SER A 260 0.72 26.49 -21.80
N ASN A 261 1.52 25.44 -22.02
CA ASN A 261 1.14 24.04 -22.32
C ASN A 261 2.42 23.20 -22.40
N PRO A 262 3.04 22.83 -21.26
CA PRO A 262 4.28 22.05 -21.30
C PRO A 262 3.99 20.66 -21.86
N SER A 263 4.86 20.16 -22.74
CA SER A 263 4.86 18.73 -23.09
C SER A 263 5.24 17.90 -21.86
N ASP A 264 6.20 18.43 -21.07
CA ASP A 264 6.79 17.76 -19.91
C ASP A 264 6.90 18.75 -18.74
N PHE A 265 6.67 18.27 -17.53
CA PHE A 265 6.88 19.01 -16.27
C PHE A 265 7.68 18.17 -15.29
N ILE A 266 8.26 18.81 -14.28
CA ILE A 266 9.09 18.14 -13.27
C ILE A 266 8.50 18.32 -11.87
N PHE A 267 8.71 17.33 -11.01
CA PHE A 267 8.38 17.37 -9.59
C PHE A 267 9.57 16.86 -8.79
N THR A 268 10.01 17.61 -7.78
CA THR A 268 11.02 17.12 -6.83
C THR A 268 10.33 16.70 -5.54
N VAL A 269 10.45 15.41 -5.21
CA VAL A 269 9.87 14.83 -4.00
C VAL A 269 11.00 14.46 -3.05
N SER A 270 10.89 14.84 -1.79
CA SER A 270 11.85 14.51 -0.75
C SER A 270 11.18 14.05 0.55
N ASN A 271 11.89 13.24 1.33
CA ASN A 271 11.48 12.85 2.69
C ASN A 271 12.39 13.48 3.77
N GLY A 272 13.06 14.58 3.44
CA GLY A 272 14.06 15.23 4.30
C GLY A 272 15.42 14.53 4.36
N VAL A 273 15.54 13.29 3.86
CA VAL A 273 16.80 12.53 3.76
C VAL A 273 17.14 12.22 2.30
N ASN A 274 16.18 11.63 1.59
CA ASN A 274 16.24 11.29 0.19
C ASN A 274 15.46 12.34 -0.62
N SER A 275 15.95 12.66 -1.82
CA SER A 275 15.30 13.56 -2.76
C SER A 275 15.43 13.01 -4.17
N LYS A 276 14.38 13.16 -4.98
CA LYS A 276 14.40 12.78 -6.40
C LYS A 276 13.52 13.72 -7.22
N THR A 277 14.06 14.16 -8.34
CA THR A 277 13.31 14.87 -9.39
C THR A 277 12.76 13.86 -10.39
N PHE A 278 11.46 13.93 -10.62
CA PHE A 278 10.74 13.16 -11.63
C PHE A 278 10.40 14.08 -12.79
N THR A 279 10.42 13.53 -14.00
CA THR A 279 9.92 14.19 -15.21
C THR A 279 8.72 13.40 -15.69
N PHE A 280 7.62 14.10 -15.93
CA PHE A 280 6.36 13.54 -16.42
C PHE A 280 5.89 14.31 -17.63
N LYS A 281 5.01 13.70 -18.41
CA LYS A 281 4.39 14.33 -19.57
C LYS A 281 3.01 14.87 -19.23
N SER A 282 2.56 15.90 -19.92
CA SER A 282 1.17 16.36 -19.84
C SER A 282 0.16 15.34 -20.38
N SER A 283 0.62 14.36 -21.17
CA SER A 283 -0.17 13.18 -21.55
C SER A 283 -0.33 12.15 -20.43
N ASP A 284 0.47 12.21 -19.36
CA ASP A 284 0.36 11.27 -18.24
C ASP A 284 -0.85 11.62 -17.37
N SER A 285 -1.39 10.63 -16.64
CA SER A 285 -2.50 10.82 -15.70
C SER A 285 -2.02 11.03 -14.27
N ILE A 286 -2.87 11.58 -13.41
CA ILE A 286 -2.58 11.70 -11.97
C ILE A 286 -2.26 10.32 -11.37
N ASN A 287 -3.06 9.31 -11.71
CA ASN A 287 -2.82 7.94 -11.25
C ASN A 287 -1.44 7.43 -11.64
N TYR A 288 -1.02 7.66 -12.88
CA TYR A 288 0.32 7.26 -13.34
C TYR A 288 1.42 8.01 -12.58
N ILE A 289 1.29 9.32 -12.41
CA ILE A 289 2.27 10.16 -11.71
C ILE A 289 2.42 9.69 -10.25
N LEU A 290 1.31 9.57 -9.53
CA LEU A 290 1.32 9.19 -8.11
C LEU A 290 1.76 7.74 -7.91
N ALA A 291 1.40 6.83 -8.81
CA ALA A 291 1.89 5.45 -8.78
C ALA A 291 3.40 5.38 -9.03
N THR A 292 3.92 6.16 -9.99
CA THR A 292 5.36 6.24 -10.29
C THR A 292 6.13 6.70 -9.06
N ILE A 293 5.68 7.78 -8.41
CA ILE A 293 6.28 8.29 -7.17
C ILE A 293 6.20 7.24 -6.05
N SER A 294 5.03 6.62 -5.86
CA SER A 294 4.81 5.59 -4.84
C SER A 294 5.63 4.33 -5.06
N SER A 295 5.94 3.98 -6.29
CA SER A 295 6.73 2.79 -6.62
C SER A 295 8.23 2.98 -6.41
N ASP A 296 8.68 4.22 -6.29
CA ASP A 296 10.09 4.53 -6.15
C ASP A 296 10.65 4.04 -4.80
N SER A 297 11.71 3.24 -4.87
CA SER A 297 12.32 2.60 -3.70
C SER A 297 13.30 3.49 -2.94
N THR A 298 13.72 4.63 -3.51
CA THR A 298 14.76 5.50 -2.94
C THR A 298 14.16 6.62 -2.11
N ILE A 299 13.10 7.29 -2.58
CA ILE A 299 12.51 8.42 -1.84
C ILE A 299 11.68 7.99 -0.62
N LYS A 300 11.25 6.72 -0.56
CA LYS A 300 10.42 6.16 0.52
C LYS A 300 9.16 6.99 0.82
N VAL A 301 8.49 7.48 -0.22
CA VAL A 301 7.21 8.20 -0.12
C VAL A 301 6.10 7.38 -0.78
N SER A 302 4.91 7.41 -0.20
CA SER A 302 3.65 6.96 -0.81
C SER A 302 2.85 8.19 -1.21
N ALA A 303 2.35 8.23 -2.44
CA ALA A 303 1.56 9.31 -3.00
C ALA A 303 0.24 8.76 -3.56
N TYR A 304 -0.88 9.38 -3.22
CA TYR A 304 -2.20 8.93 -3.67
C TYR A 304 -3.18 10.09 -3.75
N TYR A 305 -4.24 9.87 -4.54
CA TYR A 305 -5.36 10.79 -4.68
C TYR A 305 -6.54 10.24 -3.89
N ASP A 306 -7.15 11.09 -3.06
CA ASP A 306 -8.39 10.81 -2.35
C ASP A 306 -9.55 11.50 -3.07
N SER A 307 -10.38 10.70 -3.73
CA SER A 307 -11.55 11.16 -4.49
C SER A 307 -12.73 11.57 -3.61
N LEU A 308 -12.71 11.29 -2.30
CA LEU A 308 -13.80 11.76 -1.44
C LEU A 308 -13.61 13.24 -1.12
N THR A 309 -12.37 13.64 -0.88
CA THR A 309 -12.00 15.00 -0.49
C THR A 309 -11.37 15.79 -1.64
N ASP A 310 -11.19 15.16 -2.80
CA ASP A 310 -10.51 15.68 -3.99
C ASP A 310 -9.11 16.23 -3.66
N ARG A 311 -8.30 15.43 -2.95
CA ARG A 311 -6.98 15.84 -2.45
C ARG A 311 -5.88 14.90 -2.87
N VAL A 312 -4.70 15.47 -3.12
CA VAL A 312 -3.47 14.69 -3.31
C VAL A 312 -2.72 14.62 -1.99
N ILE A 313 -2.30 13.41 -1.63
CA ILE A 313 -1.66 13.11 -0.36
C ILE A 313 -0.31 12.44 -0.61
N PHE A 314 0.71 12.93 0.08
CA PHE A 314 2.04 12.34 0.13
C PHE A 314 2.38 11.99 1.57
N LYS A 315 2.81 10.75 1.82
CA LYS A 315 3.09 10.22 3.14
C LYS A 315 4.44 9.51 3.14
N SER A 316 5.30 9.79 4.11
CA SER A 316 6.56 9.02 4.25
C SER A 316 6.23 7.58 4.61
N LYS A 317 6.96 6.64 4.02
CA LYS A 317 6.93 5.22 4.39
C LYS A 317 7.73 4.94 5.66
N GLU A 318 8.55 5.89 6.09
CA GLU A 318 9.38 5.81 7.29
C GLU A 318 8.85 6.77 8.36
N THR A 319 9.00 6.37 9.63
CA THR A 319 8.61 7.18 10.78
C THR A 319 9.77 8.06 11.22
N GLY A 320 9.51 9.29 11.66
CA GLY A 320 10.58 10.19 12.13
C GLY A 320 11.36 10.89 11.01
N THR A 321 10.90 10.75 9.76
CA THR A 321 11.35 11.50 8.59
C THR A 321 10.31 12.55 8.21
N ASN A 322 10.74 13.68 7.63
CA ASN A 322 9.83 14.68 7.06
C ASN A 322 9.29 14.22 5.69
N VAL A 323 8.34 14.95 5.13
CA VAL A 323 7.99 14.89 3.69
C VAL A 323 7.98 16.32 3.21
N ASN A 324 8.57 16.59 2.05
CA ASN A 324 8.50 17.89 1.38
C ASN A 324 8.38 17.67 -0.14
N ILE A 325 7.56 18.50 -0.77
CA ILE A 325 7.31 18.48 -2.21
C ILE A 325 7.67 19.88 -2.71
N ASP A 326 8.63 19.93 -3.63
CA ASP A 326 8.96 21.16 -4.35
C ASP A 326 8.62 20.96 -5.83
N SER A 327 7.63 21.72 -6.29
CA SER A 327 7.26 21.78 -7.70
C SER A 327 8.03 22.92 -8.34
N SER A 328 9.09 22.62 -9.07
CA SER A 328 9.71 23.57 -10.00
C SER A 328 9.28 23.23 -11.42
N VAL A 329 8.93 24.23 -12.22
CA VAL A 329 8.87 24.05 -13.68
C VAL A 329 10.31 23.92 -14.16
N LYS A 330 10.58 23.07 -15.15
CA LYS A 330 11.84 23.11 -15.88
C LYS A 330 11.90 24.45 -16.61
N THR A 331 12.32 25.52 -15.93
CA THR A 331 12.83 26.69 -16.62
C THR A 331 13.97 26.21 -17.52
N PRO A 332 14.09 26.70 -18.76
CA PRO A 332 15.27 26.40 -19.55
C PRO A 332 16.49 26.82 -18.71
N ASP A 333 17.40 25.88 -18.47
CA ASP A 333 18.73 26.20 -17.96
C ASP A 333 19.32 27.33 -18.80
N PHE A 334 19.97 28.31 -18.13
CA PHE A 334 21.24 28.97 -18.48
C PHE A 334 21.35 30.32 -17.72
N PRO A 335 22.55 30.76 -17.34
CA PRO A 335 23.52 30.15 -16.43
C PRO A 335 23.79 31.05 -15.20
N ILE A 336 24.53 30.50 -14.23
CA ILE A 336 25.06 31.18 -13.05
C ILE A 336 25.96 32.36 -13.46
N GLN A 337 25.81 33.51 -12.80
CA GLN A 337 26.89 34.46 -12.55
C GLN A 337 26.74 35.00 -11.12
N TYR A 338 27.73 34.62 -10.29
CA TYR A 338 28.14 35.06 -8.94
C TYR A 338 27.08 35.55 -7.95
#